data_AF-A0A0B4FTQ0-F1
#
_entry.id   AF-A0A0B4FTQ0-F1
#
_cell.length_a   1.000
_cell.length_b   1.000
_cell.length_c   1.000
_cell.angle_alpha   90.00
_cell.angle_beta   90.00
_cell.angle_gamma   90.00
#
_symmetry.space_group_name_H-M   'P 1'
#
loop_
_entity.id
_entity.type
_entity.pdbx_description
1 polymer ?
#
loop_
_entity_poly.entity_id
_entity_poly.type
_entity_poly.pdbx_seq_one_letter_code
_entity_poly.pdbx_strand_id
1 'polypeptide(L)'
;MSHKYDHHGHIMLPSLDARSKMKLLLAYLFAIWPLANAAAGSERVLWVANCGDTVDGLPAGMGDTFGDLNSPVVTDINSIYAGSTYTVAYVPTTSLATWSYTTSGGYTFLVSPHNPATCTPYADGGTGTLQPSVAATATWDTKVLPSAHGQSTNVPLPPTWTAPAGTSTTEAAAPTGIAVSGTTRTGTPRTGTAPTGTAPTGAVTMGQQSVAYWGQNGGGILENNDLAHYCSNGAGIDVVVLSFLFQYGSGNRIPFGNIGQSCTIVSSGEGQQCEALAAAIETCKSNGVKVIISLGGSRGAYSLSSQDEAEAIGQNLWDAYGNTKNTGRVPRPFGKTFVDGWDFDIESNSGNEYYGFLIAKLRSNFASDSENRYFITGAPQCPVPEPNMGQIISKAKFDYLWIQFYNNPSCSVDGTINFEDWKTFVAKTPSACAKLFIGVPAHPLAANGVGTGARYYLEPYKLASLVGQYRDDPAFGGVMMWSAGFSDANLNNQCTYAQEAKRVLTNGKIC
;
A
#
# COMPACT_ATOMS: atom_id res chain seq x y z
N MET A 1 -58.89 -8.28 35.71
CA MET A 1 -58.64 -6.83 35.86
C MET A 1 -58.94 -6.17 34.51
N SER A 2 -59.73 -5.09 34.50
CA SER A 2 -60.19 -4.40 33.29
C SER A 2 -59.05 -3.59 32.67
N HIS A 3 -58.77 -3.76 31.37
CA HIS A 3 -57.77 -2.97 30.64
C HIS A 3 -58.42 -1.71 30.05
N LYS A 4 -57.88 -0.53 30.38
CA LYS A 4 -58.26 0.75 29.76
C LYS A 4 -57.42 0.98 28.50
N TYR A 5 -58.07 1.38 27.42
CA TYR A 5 -57.47 1.85 26.16
C TYR A 5 -57.49 3.38 26.10
N ASP A 6 -56.56 3.99 25.37
CA ASP A 6 -56.65 5.42 25.03
C ASP A 6 -57.53 5.68 23.80
N HIS A 7 -57.77 6.95 23.47
CA HIS A 7 -58.62 7.36 22.34
C HIS A 7 -58.06 7.01 20.94
N HIS A 8 -56.89 6.36 20.87
CA HIS A 8 -56.27 5.87 19.64
C HIS A 8 -56.06 4.35 19.61
N GLY A 9 -56.60 3.61 20.59
CA GLY A 9 -56.67 2.15 20.54
C GLY A 9 -55.36 1.44 20.88
N HIS A 10 -54.39 2.12 21.50
CA HIS A 10 -53.16 1.48 21.96
C HIS A 10 -53.32 0.84 23.34
N ILE A 11 -52.75 -0.36 23.52
CA ILE A 11 -52.66 -1.05 24.81
C ILE A 11 -51.65 -0.30 25.67
N MET A 12 -52.12 0.35 26.73
CA MET A 12 -51.25 0.94 27.75
C MET A 12 -50.58 -0.19 28.56
N LEU A 13 -49.34 -0.52 28.23
CA LEU A 13 -48.50 -1.39 29.07
C LEU A 13 -48.14 -0.64 30.36
N PRO A 14 -48.30 -1.25 31.55
CA PRO A 14 -47.94 -0.58 32.79
C PRO A 14 -46.43 -0.32 32.80
N SER A 15 -46.03 0.89 33.20
CA SER A 15 -44.62 1.21 33.42
C SER A 15 -44.09 0.28 34.50
N LEU A 16 -43.23 -0.68 34.12
CA LEU A 16 -42.55 -1.55 35.07
C LEU A 16 -41.67 -0.70 35.98
N ASP A 17 -41.81 -0.87 37.28
CA ASP A 17 -40.95 -0.20 38.26
C ASP A 17 -39.48 -0.64 38.10
N ALA A 18 -38.56 0.12 38.68
CA ALA A 18 -37.13 -0.15 38.58
C ALA A 18 -36.76 -1.56 39.10
N ARG A 19 -37.49 -2.10 40.09
CA ARG A 19 -37.25 -3.46 40.60
C ARG A 19 -37.66 -4.54 39.61
N SER A 20 -38.75 -4.33 38.88
CA SER A 20 -39.27 -5.28 37.90
C SER A 20 -38.43 -5.28 36.63
N LYS A 21 -37.91 -4.11 36.23
CA LYS A 21 -36.89 -3.98 35.18
C LYS A 21 -35.59 -4.66 35.57
N MET A 22 -35.15 -4.50 36.82
CA MET A 22 -33.94 -5.15 37.33
C MET A 22 -34.10 -6.67 37.45
N LYS A 23 -35.28 -7.17 37.82
CA LYS A 23 -35.59 -8.61 37.78
C LYS A 23 -35.61 -9.19 36.37
N LEU A 24 -36.11 -8.43 35.38
CA LEU A 24 -36.04 -8.83 33.97
C LEU A 24 -34.59 -8.84 33.46
N LEU A 25 -33.79 -7.84 33.84
CA LEU A 25 -32.38 -7.76 33.49
C LEU A 25 -31.57 -8.89 34.14
N LEU A 26 -31.86 -9.23 35.40
CA LEU A 26 -31.25 -10.36 36.09
C LEU A 26 -31.72 -11.70 35.51
N ALA A 27 -32.99 -11.86 35.16
CA ALA A 27 -33.47 -13.06 34.49
C ALA A 27 -32.86 -13.23 33.09
N TYR A 28 -32.65 -12.11 32.37
CA TYR A 28 -31.90 -12.11 31.11
C TYR A 28 -30.46 -12.53 31.36
N LEU A 29 -29.75 -11.88 32.29
CA LEU A 29 -28.36 -12.18 32.66
C LEU A 29 -28.17 -13.63 33.14
N PHE A 30 -29.12 -14.21 33.89
CA PHE A 30 -29.09 -15.61 34.33
C PHE A 30 -29.47 -16.61 33.22
N ALA A 31 -30.12 -16.19 32.15
CA ALA A 31 -30.40 -17.03 30.98
C ALA A 31 -29.22 -17.06 29.97
N ILE A 32 -28.40 -16.00 29.92
CA ILE A 32 -27.17 -15.95 29.09
C ILE A 32 -25.95 -16.54 29.80
N TRP A 33 -25.96 -16.62 31.13
CA TRP A 33 -24.83 -17.16 31.90
C TRP A 33 -24.50 -18.64 31.64
N PRO A 34 -25.48 -19.55 31.42
CA PRO A 34 -25.19 -20.94 31.05
C PRO A 34 -24.70 -21.08 29.60
N LEU A 35 -25.03 -20.13 28.71
CA LEU A 35 -24.61 -20.16 27.30
C LEU A 35 -23.21 -19.55 27.11
N ALA A 36 -22.87 -18.51 27.86
CA ALA A 36 -21.52 -17.92 27.83
C ALA A 36 -20.45 -18.79 28.49
N ASN A 37 -20.81 -19.60 29.50
CA ASN A 37 -19.86 -20.46 30.21
C ASN A 37 -19.66 -21.86 29.60
N ALA A 38 -20.41 -22.24 28.57
CA ALA A 38 -20.15 -23.49 27.83
C ALA A 38 -18.87 -23.41 26.98
N ALA A 39 -18.38 -22.20 26.66
CA ALA A 39 -17.19 -21.98 25.83
C ALA A 39 -15.95 -21.49 26.60
N ALA A 40 -16.02 -21.38 27.93
CA ALA A 40 -14.90 -20.89 28.76
C ALA A 40 -13.88 -21.99 29.13
N GLY A 41 -14.12 -23.26 28.73
CA GLY A 41 -13.26 -24.40 29.03
C GLY A 41 -12.69 -25.13 27.81
N SER A 42 -12.98 -24.68 26.59
CA SER A 42 -12.50 -25.30 25.35
C SER A 42 -11.26 -24.58 24.81
N GLU A 43 -10.19 -25.34 24.56
CA GLU A 43 -8.97 -24.84 23.92
C GLU A 43 -9.32 -24.34 22.50
N ARG A 44 -8.71 -23.24 22.02
CA ARG A 44 -9.00 -22.72 20.68
C ARG A 44 -8.01 -23.29 19.68
N VAL A 45 -8.51 -23.71 18.52
CA VAL A 45 -7.68 -24.30 17.46
C VAL A 45 -7.99 -23.66 16.12
N LEU A 46 -7.02 -23.72 15.23
CA LEU A 46 -7.11 -23.22 13.87
C LEU A 46 -7.57 -24.34 12.95
N TRP A 47 -8.70 -24.20 12.28
CA TRP A 47 -9.18 -25.11 11.27
C TRP A 47 -8.79 -24.60 9.89
N VAL A 48 -8.13 -25.43 9.09
CA VAL A 48 -7.84 -25.13 7.68
C VAL A 48 -8.89 -25.83 6.82
N ALA A 49 -9.76 -25.04 6.18
CA ALA A 49 -10.84 -25.57 5.38
C ALA A 49 -10.34 -26.15 4.05
N ASN A 50 -10.87 -27.29 3.63
CA ASN A 50 -10.64 -27.90 2.32
C ASN A 50 -11.85 -27.71 1.38
N CYS A 51 -11.65 -27.98 0.09
CA CYS A 51 -12.73 -27.93 -0.91
C CYS A 51 -13.85 -28.93 -0.52
N GLY A 52 -15.08 -28.43 -0.36
CA GLY A 52 -16.25 -29.24 0.01
C GLY A 52 -16.50 -29.33 1.51
N ASP A 53 -15.64 -28.76 2.34
CA ASP A 53 -15.94 -28.60 3.75
C ASP A 53 -17.08 -27.61 3.97
N THR A 54 -17.97 -27.94 4.90
CA THR A 54 -19.02 -27.07 5.40
C THR A 54 -18.90 -26.97 6.91
N VAL A 55 -19.49 -25.93 7.52
CA VAL A 55 -19.54 -25.83 8.99
C VAL A 55 -20.26 -27.02 9.62
N ASP A 56 -21.30 -27.53 8.95
CA ASP A 56 -22.01 -28.74 9.37
C ASP A 56 -21.13 -30.01 9.31
N GLY A 57 -20.04 -29.95 8.54
CA GLY A 57 -19.04 -31.02 8.44
C GLY A 57 -18.02 -31.03 9.57
N LEU A 58 -17.93 -29.97 10.40
CA LEU A 58 -17.02 -29.93 11.55
C LEU A 58 -17.44 -30.92 12.64
N PRO A 59 -16.51 -31.38 13.50
CA PRO A 59 -16.86 -32.18 14.67
C PRO A 59 -17.95 -31.52 15.52
N ALA A 60 -18.82 -32.35 16.10
CA ALA A 60 -19.97 -31.89 16.90
C ALA A 60 -19.55 -30.90 18.00
N GLY A 61 -20.20 -29.74 18.04
CA GLY A 61 -19.92 -28.64 18.96
C GLY A 61 -18.90 -27.61 18.45
N MET A 62 -18.13 -27.90 17.40
CA MET A 62 -17.20 -26.93 16.82
C MET A 62 -17.90 -25.95 15.86
N GLY A 63 -18.87 -26.42 15.06
CA GLY A 63 -19.62 -25.60 14.12
C GLY A 63 -20.43 -24.49 14.78
N ASP A 64 -20.99 -24.75 15.96
CA ASP A 64 -21.76 -23.76 16.73
C ASP A 64 -20.88 -22.57 17.14
N THR A 65 -19.61 -22.81 17.46
CA THR A 65 -18.66 -21.75 17.83
C THR A 65 -18.02 -21.06 16.63
N PHE A 66 -18.10 -21.66 15.45
CA PHE A 66 -17.47 -21.12 14.24
C PHE A 66 -18.06 -19.76 13.88
N GLY A 67 -19.39 -19.63 13.91
CA GLY A 67 -20.08 -18.37 13.63
C GLY A 67 -19.67 -17.28 14.60
N ASP A 68 -19.67 -17.57 15.90
CA ASP A 68 -19.34 -16.57 16.93
C ASP A 68 -17.87 -16.12 16.85
N LEU A 69 -16.93 -17.05 16.64
CA LEU A 69 -15.50 -16.76 16.63
C LEU A 69 -15.01 -16.14 15.31
N ASN A 70 -15.71 -16.38 14.20
CA ASN A 70 -15.32 -15.91 12.86
C ASN A 70 -16.31 -14.92 12.24
N SER A 71 -17.39 -14.53 12.94
CA SER A 71 -18.36 -13.52 12.48
C SER A 71 -17.76 -12.19 12.00
N PRO A 72 -16.57 -11.73 12.47
CA PRO A 72 -15.95 -10.52 11.91
C PRO A 72 -15.39 -10.70 10.49
N VAL A 73 -15.18 -11.93 10.04
CA VAL A 73 -14.51 -12.28 8.77
C VAL A 73 -15.34 -13.20 7.87
N VAL A 74 -16.36 -13.89 8.40
CA VAL A 74 -17.26 -14.78 7.66
C VAL A 74 -18.70 -14.31 7.89
N THR A 75 -19.30 -13.70 6.87
CA THR A 75 -20.67 -13.16 6.93
C THR A 75 -21.74 -14.14 6.42
N ASP A 76 -21.31 -15.17 5.68
CA ASP A 76 -22.15 -16.28 5.23
C ASP A 76 -21.39 -17.58 5.48
N ILE A 77 -22.05 -18.55 6.11
CA ILE A 77 -21.46 -19.84 6.43
C ILE A 77 -21.07 -20.65 5.19
N ASN A 78 -21.64 -20.31 4.03
CA ASN A 78 -21.29 -20.85 2.71
C ASN A 78 -20.10 -20.15 2.04
N SER A 79 -19.54 -19.11 2.66
CA SER A 79 -18.38 -18.35 2.14
C SER A 79 -17.03 -18.87 2.64
N ILE A 80 -16.99 -20.13 3.09
CA ILE A 80 -15.74 -20.78 3.49
C ILE A 80 -14.90 -21.03 2.24
N TYR A 81 -13.66 -20.53 2.26
CA TYR A 81 -12.72 -20.71 1.17
C TYR A 81 -11.73 -21.82 1.53
N ALA A 82 -11.53 -22.75 0.59
CA ALA A 82 -10.50 -23.77 0.74
C ALA A 82 -9.11 -23.12 0.88
N GLY A 83 -8.30 -23.63 1.80
CA GLY A 83 -6.98 -23.10 2.15
C GLY A 83 -6.99 -21.97 3.19
N SER A 84 -8.16 -21.39 3.50
CA SER A 84 -8.28 -20.38 4.56
C SER A 84 -8.27 -21.02 5.96
N THR A 85 -7.75 -20.27 6.92
CA THR A 85 -7.69 -20.69 8.33
C THR A 85 -8.75 -19.96 9.15
N TYR A 86 -9.53 -20.71 9.93
CA TYR A 86 -10.61 -20.20 10.77
C TYR A 86 -10.45 -20.68 12.21
N THR A 87 -10.92 -19.90 13.19
CA THR A 87 -10.79 -20.26 14.61
C THR A 87 -12.01 -21.06 15.07
N VAL A 88 -11.81 -22.21 15.70
CA VAL A 88 -12.90 -23.01 16.31
C VAL A 88 -12.57 -23.39 17.75
N ALA A 89 -13.59 -23.64 18.56
CA ALA A 89 -13.39 -24.20 19.89
C ALA A 89 -13.13 -25.70 19.79
N TYR A 90 -11.98 -26.17 20.28
CA TYR A 90 -11.65 -27.58 20.37
C TYR A 90 -12.40 -28.23 21.53
N VAL A 91 -13.25 -29.18 21.17
CA VAL A 91 -13.91 -30.07 22.10
C VAL A 91 -13.39 -31.47 21.77
N PRO A 92 -12.75 -32.19 22.73
CA PRO A 92 -12.37 -33.58 22.52
C PRO A 92 -13.65 -34.41 22.28
N THR A 93 -13.95 -34.74 21.03
CA THR A 93 -15.13 -35.57 20.72
C THR A 93 -14.78 -37.04 20.89
N THR A 94 -15.70 -37.79 21.49
CA THR A 94 -15.61 -39.26 21.62
C THR A 94 -16.18 -40.01 20.40
N SER A 95 -16.49 -39.29 19.31
CA SER A 95 -17.14 -39.85 18.12
C SER A 95 -16.17 -40.06 16.96
N LEU A 96 -16.45 -41.13 16.20
CA LEU A 96 -15.66 -41.83 15.18
C LEU A 96 -15.29 -41.03 13.90
N ALA A 97 -15.12 -39.72 13.96
CA ALA A 97 -14.54 -38.97 12.84
C ALA A 97 -13.02 -38.87 13.04
N THR A 98 -12.23 -39.55 12.19
CA THR A 98 -10.76 -39.43 12.18
C THR A 98 -10.35 -38.05 11.66
N TRP A 99 -10.34 -37.07 12.54
CA TRP A 99 -9.72 -35.77 12.30
C TRP A 99 -8.28 -35.82 12.80
N SER A 100 -7.35 -35.41 11.96
CA SER A 100 -5.94 -35.26 12.34
C SER A 100 -5.69 -33.83 12.77
N TYR A 101 -4.84 -33.66 13.79
CA TYR A 101 -4.35 -32.35 14.17
C TYR A 101 -2.81 -32.34 14.15
N THR A 102 -2.24 -31.16 13.92
CA THR A 102 -0.79 -30.92 14.02
C THR A 102 -0.55 -29.67 14.84
N THR A 103 0.61 -29.56 15.48
CA THR A 103 1.00 -28.36 16.23
C THR A 103 2.18 -27.70 15.54
N SER A 104 2.09 -26.40 15.28
CA SER A 104 3.17 -25.61 14.69
C SER A 104 3.19 -24.21 15.31
N GLY A 105 4.36 -23.74 15.74
CA GLY A 105 4.53 -22.40 16.32
C GLY A 105 3.69 -22.14 17.59
N GLY A 106 3.28 -23.19 18.33
CA GLY A 106 2.41 -23.06 19.51
C GLY A 106 0.91 -23.06 19.21
N TYR A 107 0.52 -23.23 17.95
CA TYR A 107 -0.88 -23.34 17.53
C TYR A 107 -1.22 -24.77 17.12
N THR A 108 -2.41 -25.22 17.49
CA THR A 108 -2.97 -26.51 17.06
C THR A 108 -3.83 -26.29 15.83
N PHE A 109 -3.52 -27.02 14.76
CA PHE A 109 -4.22 -27.00 13.48
C PHE A 109 -5.06 -28.26 13.33
N LEU A 110 -6.36 -28.10 13.09
CA LEU A 110 -7.28 -29.18 12.74
C LEU A 110 -7.34 -29.29 11.20
N VAL A 111 -7.04 -30.47 10.67
CA VAL A 111 -7.06 -30.73 9.23
C VAL A 111 -8.23 -31.63 8.90
N SER A 112 -9.06 -31.21 7.94
CA SER A 112 -10.22 -31.97 7.50
C SER A 112 -9.82 -33.29 6.82
N PRO A 113 -10.49 -34.42 7.14
CA PRO A 113 -10.31 -35.67 6.43
C PRO A 113 -10.89 -35.63 5.01
N HIS A 114 -11.68 -34.61 4.66
CA HIS A 114 -12.20 -34.43 3.30
C HIS A 114 -11.09 -33.88 2.42
N ASN A 115 -10.49 -34.80 1.66
CA ASN A 115 -9.52 -34.48 0.63
C ASN A 115 -9.92 -35.21 -0.66
N PRO A 116 -10.52 -34.51 -1.63
CA PRO A 116 -10.35 -34.84 -3.01
C PRO A 116 -9.37 -33.82 -3.60
N ALA A 117 -8.14 -34.28 -3.85
CA ALA A 117 -7.16 -33.56 -4.62
C ALA A 117 -7.73 -33.25 -6.01
N THR A 118 -8.26 -32.04 -6.18
CA THR A 118 -8.32 -31.18 -7.39
C THR A 118 -9.34 -30.07 -7.14
N CYS A 119 -8.89 -28.83 -7.03
CA CYS A 119 -9.77 -27.67 -7.23
C CYS A 119 -9.37 -27.06 -8.58
N THR A 120 -10.14 -27.38 -9.62
CA THR A 120 -10.13 -26.68 -10.92
C THR A 120 -11.58 -26.42 -11.34
N PRO A 121 -11.83 -25.31 -12.06
CA PRO A 121 -13.16 -24.84 -12.36
C PRO A 121 -13.90 -25.82 -13.27
N TYR A 122 -15.23 -25.80 -13.16
CA TYR A 122 -16.15 -26.57 -13.98
C TYR A 122 -15.86 -26.38 -15.48
N ALA A 123 -15.31 -27.40 -16.15
CA ALA A 123 -15.57 -27.78 -17.55
C ALA A 123 -14.97 -29.17 -17.87
N ASP A 124 -15.68 -29.93 -18.69
CA ASP A 124 -15.53 -31.36 -19.06
C ASP A 124 -14.11 -31.96 -19.22
N GLY A 125 -13.97 -33.18 -18.68
CA GLY A 125 -13.38 -34.36 -19.35
C GLY A 125 -11.86 -34.47 -19.53
N GLY A 126 -11.20 -35.30 -18.69
CA GLY A 126 -9.92 -35.95 -19.03
C GLY A 126 -9.00 -36.25 -17.84
N THR A 127 -8.73 -37.53 -17.58
CA THR A 127 -8.05 -38.06 -16.38
C THR A 127 -6.51 -38.08 -16.46
N GLY A 128 -5.86 -37.79 -15.33
CA GLY A 128 -4.46 -38.10 -15.07
C GLY A 128 -4.25 -38.40 -13.58
N THR A 129 -3.72 -39.57 -13.25
CA THR A 129 -3.59 -40.10 -11.89
C THR A 129 -2.25 -39.71 -11.28
N LEU A 130 -2.25 -39.13 -10.06
CA LEU A 130 -1.09 -39.06 -9.17
C LEU A 130 -1.38 -39.91 -7.92
N GLN A 131 -0.45 -40.82 -7.58
CA GLN A 131 -0.54 -41.65 -6.38
C GLN A 131 -0.01 -40.91 -5.13
N PRO A 132 -0.60 -41.12 -3.94
CA PRO A 132 -0.22 -40.43 -2.72
C PRO A 132 1.00 -41.07 -2.03
N SER A 133 1.96 -40.24 -1.58
CA SER A 133 2.98 -40.67 -0.62
C SER A 133 2.64 -40.17 0.80
N VAL A 134 2.40 -41.15 1.66
CA VAL A 134 2.38 -41.28 3.12
C VAL A 134 2.80 -40.07 4.00
N ALA A 135 2.02 -39.89 5.07
CA ALA A 135 2.16 -38.98 6.21
C ALA A 135 3.59 -38.63 6.66
N ALA A 136 3.84 -37.32 6.86
CA ALA A 136 5.06 -36.82 7.50
C ALA A 136 4.89 -36.74 9.02
N THR A 137 5.75 -37.43 9.77
CA THR A 137 5.92 -37.29 11.22
C THR A 137 7.08 -36.33 11.48
N ALA A 138 6.90 -35.30 12.31
CA ALA A 138 7.99 -34.46 12.80
C ALA A 138 8.07 -34.53 14.33
N THR A 139 9.25 -34.85 14.85
CA THR A 139 9.55 -34.99 16.29
C THR A 139 10.04 -33.67 16.90
N TRP A 140 9.68 -33.47 18.18
CA TRP A 140 10.10 -32.33 19.01
C TRP A 140 11.46 -32.56 19.69
N ASP A 141 12.21 -31.48 19.92
CA ASP A 141 13.18 -31.41 21.03
C ASP A 141 12.88 -30.18 21.91
N THR A 142 13.06 -30.37 23.21
CA THR A 142 12.47 -29.63 24.33
C THR A 142 13.51 -28.75 25.03
N LYS A 143 13.15 -27.50 25.38
CA LYS A 143 13.45 -26.90 26.70
C LYS A 143 12.85 -25.51 26.92
N VAL A 144 11.88 -25.49 27.85
CA VAL A 144 11.53 -24.47 28.87
C VAL A 144 10.88 -23.16 28.42
N LEU A 145 9.58 -23.05 28.74
CA LEU A 145 8.87 -21.80 29.06
C LEU A 145 9.04 -21.48 30.57
N PRO A 146 8.90 -20.21 30.99
CA PRO A 146 7.68 -19.90 31.74
C PRO A 146 7.05 -18.50 31.54
N SER A 147 5.71 -18.53 31.50
CA SER A 147 4.71 -17.64 32.15
C SER A 147 4.53 -16.16 31.79
N ALA A 148 3.24 -15.82 31.71
CA ALA A 148 2.63 -14.54 31.35
C ALA A 148 2.51 -13.50 32.50
N HIS A 149 2.09 -12.29 32.08
CA HIS A 149 1.49 -11.14 32.80
C HIS A 149 2.38 -10.13 33.54
N GLY A 150 2.17 -8.84 33.23
CA GLY A 150 2.48 -7.74 34.16
C GLY A 150 2.76 -6.38 33.50
N GLN A 151 2.07 -5.34 33.97
CA GLN A 151 2.09 -3.95 33.48
C GLN A 151 3.36 -3.13 33.83
N SER A 152 3.56 -2.05 33.04
CA SER A 152 4.26 -0.79 33.32
C SER A 152 5.78 -0.82 33.58
N THR A 153 6.54 -0.02 32.82
CA THR A 153 7.13 1.26 33.28
C THR A 153 8.16 1.82 32.29
N ASN A 154 8.28 3.14 32.34
CA ASN A 154 9.38 4.03 31.96
C ASN A 154 10.71 3.43 31.49
N VAL A 155 11.25 4.06 30.45
CA VAL A 155 12.60 3.92 29.89
C VAL A 155 13.67 4.41 30.87
N PRO A 156 14.75 3.62 31.06
CA PRO A 156 16.10 4.19 31.22
C PRO A 156 17.09 3.63 30.17
N LEU A 157 18.10 4.45 29.90
CA LEU A 157 19.18 4.35 28.89
C LEU A 157 19.94 3.00 28.84
N PRO A 158 20.53 2.65 27.68
CA PRO A 158 21.25 1.39 27.49
C PRO A 158 22.64 1.38 28.15
N PRO A 159 23.17 0.21 28.56
CA PRO A 159 24.54 0.08 29.03
C PRO A 159 25.55 0.08 27.86
N THR A 160 26.67 0.71 28.16
CA THR A 160 27.92 0.87 27.41
C THR A 160 28.48 -0.43 26.82
N TRP A 161 28.89 -0.39 25.55
CA TRP A 161 29.79 -1.36 24.95
C TRP A 161 31.23 -0.86 24.99
N THR A 162 32.12 -1.65 25.59
CA THR A 162 33.58 -1.48 25.56
C THR A 162 34.16 -2.15 24.31
N ALA A 163 35.05 -1.43 23.64
CA ALA A 163 35.81 -1.88 22.48
C ALA A 163 36.96 -2.83 22.86
N PRO A 164 37.43 -3.65 21.90
CA PRO A 164 38.83 -4.08 21.86
C PRO A 164 39.63 -3.26 20.85
N ALA A 165 40.85 -2.92 21.26
CA ALA A 165 41.79 -2.06 20.57
C ALA A 165 42.47 -2.73 19.35
N GLY A 166 42.61 -1.91 18.30
CA GLY A 166 43.80 -1.64 17.50
C GLY A 166 44.80 -2.76 17.15
N THR A 167 45.13 -2.83 15.86
CA THR A 167 46.52 -2.71 15.41
C THR A 167 46.52 -2.16 13.98
N SER A 168 47.15 -0.99 13.81
CA SER A 168 47.60 -0.46 12.54
C SER A 168 49.12 -0.64 12.47
N THR A 169 49.63 -1.04 11.31
CA THR A 169 50.94 -0.59 10.81
C THR A 169 50.93 -0.57 9.28
N THR A 170 51.39 0.57 8.78
CA THR A 170 51.68 0.99 7.41
C THR A 170 52.97 0.39 6.86
N GLU A 171 53.06 0.15 5.55
CA GLU A 171 54.18 0.45 4.62
C GLU A 171 53.87 -0.17 3.23
N ALA A 172 53.65 0.63 2.19
CA ALA A 172 54.63 1.15 1.22
C ALA A 172 55.03 0.14 0.12
N ALA A 173 54.62 0.42 -1.13
CA ALA A 173 55.48 0.55 -2.31
C ALA A 173 54.67 0.45 -3.63
N ALA A 174 54.81 1.46 -4.48
CA ALA A 174 54.55 1.38 -5.92
C ALA A 174 55.61 0.48 -6.60
N PRO A 175 55.41 0.05 -7.87
CA PRO A 175 55.90 0.90 -8.95
C PRO A 175 55.06 0.92 -10.26
N THR A 176 55.08 2.10 -10.88
CA THR A 176 55.20 2.42 -12.33
C THR A 176 54.61 1.51 -13.41
N GLY A 177 53.86 2.11 -14.36
CA GLY A 177 53.62 1.52 -15.67
C GLY A 177 52.64 2.31 -16.55
N ILE A 178 53.18 3.15 -17.42
CA ILE A 178 52.53 4.06 -18.39
C ILE A 178 51.80 3.28 -19.51
N ALA A 179 50.62 3.75 -19.95
CA ALA A 179 50.28 3.96 -21.37
C ALA A 179 48.92 4.67 -21.54
N VAL A 180 48.99 5.95 -21.91
CA VAL A 180 47.91 6.74 -22.49
C VAL A 180 47.84 6.43 -23.98
N SER A 181 46.65 6.21 -24.52
CA SER A 181 46.41 6.25 -25.97
C SER A 181 45.22 7.15 -26.25
N GLY A 182 45.53 8.41 -26.57
CA GLY A 182 44.60 9.36 -27.16
C GLY A 182 44.56 9.19 -28.66
N THR A 183 43.37 9.26 -29.27
CA THR A 183 43.23 9.41 -30.71
C THR A 183 42.55 10.74 -30.99
N THR A 184 43.35 11.70 -31.45
CA THR A 184 42.95 12.96 -32.07
C THR A 184 42.32 12.68 -33.44
N ARG A 185 41.20 13.35 -33.76
CA ARG A 185 40.78 13.50 -35.16
C ARG A 185 40.53 14.98 -35.47
N THR A 186 41.30 15.42 -36.45
CA THR A 186 41.41 16.73 -37.07
C THR A 186 40.12 17.19 -37.73
N GLY A 187 39.77 18.47 -37.51
CA GLY A 187 38.72 19.17 -38.25
C GLY A 187 39.23 19.84 -39.53
N THR A 188 38.29 20.11 -40.44
CA THR A 188 38.40 21.19 -41.46
C THR A 188 37.01 21.82 -41.61
N PRO A 189 36.91 23.14 -41.87
CA PRO A 189 35.74 23.95 -41.55
C PRO A 189 34.74 24.01 -42.69
N ARG A 190 33.44 24.12 -42.37
CA ARG A 190 32.42 24.54 -43.34
C ARG A 190 31.45 25.53 -42.71
N THR A 191 31.24 26.58 -43.47
CA THR A 191 30.51 27.82 -43.25
C THR A 191 29.01 27.64 -42.96
N GLY A 192 28.56 28.32 -41.89
CA GLY A 192 27.29 29.02 -41.71
C GLY A 192 26.00 28.52 -42.36
N THR A 193 25.10 28.01 -41.53
CA THR A 193 23.69 28.44 -41.43
C THR A 193 23.13 27.96 -40.10
N ALA A 194 22.45 28.86 -39.37
CA ALA A 194 21.84 28.55 -38.07
C ALA A 194 20.68 27.57 -38.25
N PRO A 195 20.65 26.41 -37.57
CA PRO A 195 19.45 25.61 -37.49
C PRO A 195 18.59 26.17 -36.35
N THR A 196 17.42 26.68 -36.70
CA THR A 196 16.28 26.79 -35.79
C THR A 196 16.01 25.39 -35.22
N GLY A 197 16.48 25.15 -34.00
CA GLY A 197 16.28 23.89 -33.30
C GLY A 197 14.82 23.73 -32.92
N THR A 198 14.08 22.98 -33.73
CA THR A 198 12.84 22.34 -33.30
C THR A 198 13.20 21.40 -32.14
N ALA A 199 12.58 21.60 -30.98
CA ALA A 199 12.71 20.68 -29.85
C ALA A 199 12.43 19.24 -30.34
N PRO A 200 13.17 18.22 -29.86
CA PRO A 200 12.90 16.85 -30.25
C PRO A 200 11.52 16.46 -29.72
N THR A 201 10.53 16.38 -30.61
CA THR A 201 9.19 15.82 -30.40
C THR A 201 9.23 14.29 -30.40
N GLY A 202 10.28 13.71 -29.85
CA GLY A 202 10.38 12.27 -29.60
C GLY A 202 9.68 11.95 -28.29
N ALA A 203 8.36 11.79 -28.32
CA ALA A 203 7.69 11.02 -27.27
C ALA A 203 8.22 9.59 -27.37
N VAL A 204 9.25 9.27 -26.56
CA VAL A 204 9.57 7.87 -26.24
C VAL A 204 8.27 7.30 -25.72
N THR A 205 7.70 6.32 -26.41
CA THR A 205 6.63 5.47 -25.88
C THR A 205 7.22 4.70 -24.70
N MET A 206 7.26 5.35 -23.55
CA MET A 206 7.38 4.67 -22.27
C MET A 206 6.22 3.69 -22.24
N GLY A 207 6.55 2.39 -22.18
CA GLY A 207 5.54 1.35 -21.98
C GLY A 207 4.71 1.65 -20.73
N GLN A 208 3.54 1.04 -20.64
CA GLN A 208 2.70 1.19 -19.45
C GLN A 208 3.47 0.79 -18.20
N GLN A 209 3.33 1.58 -17.13
CA GLN A 209 4.15 1.48 -15.93
C GLN A 209 3.34 1.04 -14.72
N SER A 210 3.96 0.27 -13.82
CA SER A 210 3.44 0.04 -12.47
C SER A 210 4.04 1.05 -11.48
N VAL A 211 3.17 1.68 -10.69
CA VAL A 211 3.53 2.68 -9.69
C VAL A 211 3.11 2.16 -8.31
N ALA A 212 3.95 2.31 -7.30
CA ALA A 212 3.61 1.96 -5.93
C ALA A 212 3.95 3.09 -4.96
N TYR A 213 2.99 3.45 -4.10
CA TYR A 213 3.28 4.27 -2.93
C TYR A 213 4.07 3.46 -1.90
N TRP A 214 5.04 4.08 -1.23
CA TRP A 214 5.84 3.48 -0.17
C TRP A 214 6.12 4.49 0.93
N GLY A 215 6.08 4.02 2.17
CA GLY A 215 6.53 4.76 3.34
C GLY A 215 5.48 4.95 4.43
N GLN A 216 4.31 4.31 4.31
CA GLN A 216 3.20 4.42 5.25
C GLN A 216 2.63 3.04 5.60
N ASN A 217 2.63 2.72 6.89
CA ASN A 217 1.96 1.52 7.41
C ASN A 217 0.43 1.73 7.44
N GLY A 218 -0.32 0.68 7.17
CA GLY A 218 -1.79 0.73 7.18
C GLY A 218 -2.41 -0.66 7.37
N GLY A 219 -3.67 -0.70 7.82
CA GLY A 219 -4.46 -1.94 7.86
C GLY A 219 -3.85 -3.09 8.69
N GLY A 220 -2.98 -2.79 9.66
CA GLY A 220 -2.26 -3.80 10.46
C GLY A 220 -1.09 -4.47 9.73
N ILE A 221 -0.77 -4.05 8.52
CA ILE A 221 0.35 -4.57 7.72
C ILE A 221 1.60 -3.72 7.97
N LEU A 222 2.70 -4.40 8.28
CA LEU A 222 4.02 -3.78 8.43
C LEU A 222 4.73 -3.80 7.07
N GLU A 223 5.01 -2.61 6.55
CA GLU A 223 5.75 -2.45 5.29
C GLU A 223 7.26 -2.68 5.51
N ASN A 224 7.94 -3.21 4.50
CA ASN A 224 9.40 -3.34 4.55
C ASN A 224 10.02 -1.94 4.54
N ASN A 225 10.81 -1.62 5.56
CA ASN A 225 11.42 -0.30 5.72
C ASN A 225 12.65 -0.09 4.82
N ASP A 226 13.17 -1.14 4.17
CA ASP A 226 14.18 -0.99 3.13
C ASP A 226 13.53 -0.77 1.76
N LEU A 227 13.50 0.50 1.32
CA LEU A 227 12.99 0.89 0.00
C LEU A 227 13.65 0.08 -1.15
N ALA A 228 14.92 -0.31 -1.03
CA ALA A 228 15.62 -1.01 -2.10
C ALA A 228 15.01 -2.38 -2.43
N HIS A 229 14.29 -2.99 -1.47
CA HIS A 229 13.52 -4.21 -1.67
C HIS A 229 12.54 -4.09 -2.85
N TYR A 230 11.79 -2.98 -2.87
CA TYR A 230 10.76 -2.67 -3.87
C TYR A 230 11.31 -2.29 -5.24
N CYS A 231 12.62 -2.06 -5.32
CA CYS A 231 13.30 -1.68 -6.55
C CYS A 231 14.21 -2.79 -7.09
N SER A 232 14.17 -3.98 -6.50
CA SER A 232 14.91 -5.13 -6.98
C SER A 232 14.37 -5.61 -8.34
N ASN A 233 15.23 -6.26 -9.13
CA ASN A 233 14.79 -6.83 -10.39
C ASN A 233 13.69 -7.87 -10.15
N GLY A 234 12.55 -7.72 -10.84
CA GLY A 234 11.39 -8.59 -10.65
C GLY A 234 10.46 -8.17 -9.51
N ALA A 235 10.69 -7.07 -8.80
CA ALA A 235 9.74 -6.52 -7.82
C ALA A 235 8.41 -6.06 -8.45
N GLY A 236 8.40 -5.84 -9.77
CA GLY A 236 7.20 -5.45 -10.50
C GLY A 236 6.83 -3.97 -10.34
N ILE A 237 7.78 -3.11 -10.00
CA ILE A 237 7.54 -1.67 -9.78
C ILE A 237 8.46 -0.85 -10.70
N ASP A 238 7.89 0.06 -11.48
CA ASP A 238 8.62 0.96 -12.38
C ASP A 238 8.83 2.37 -11.77
N VAL A 239 7.95 2.75 -10.84
CA VAL A 239 7.98 4.03 -10.13
C VAL A 239 7.59 3.80 -8.67
N VAL A 240 8.42 4.24 -7.74
CA VAL A 240 8.06 4.32 -6.31
C VAL A 240 7.78 5.77 -5.94
N VAL A 241 6.68 5.99 -5.22
CA VAL A 241 6.27 7.28 -4.67
C VAL A 241 6.51 7.29 -3.16
N LEU A 242 7.40 8.16 -2.69
CA LEU A 242 7.81 8.29 -1.29
C LEU A 242 6.81 9.12 -0.49
N SER A 243 6.24 8.52 0.55
CA SER A 243 5.13 9.08 1.31
C SER A 243 5.50 9.31 2.77
N PHE A 244 5.42 10.51 3.35
CA PHE A 244 5.02 11.80 2.76
C PHE A 244 5.74 13.01 3.41
N LEU A 245 5.82 14.11 2.65
CA LEU A 245 5.92 15.46 3.20
C LEU A 245 4.51 16.01 3.44
N PHE A 246 4.00 15.83 4.65
CA PHE A 246 2.58 16.07 4.99
C PHE A 246 2.32 17.37 5.78
N GLN A 247 3.32 18.25 5.95
CA GLN A 247 3.15 19.54 6.60
C GLN A 247 3.88 20.68 5.87
N TYR A 248 3.18 21.77 5.56
CA TYR A 248 3.72 23.00 4.94
C TYR A 248 2.66 24.11 4.84
N GLY A 249 3.05 25.31 4.41
CA GLY A 249 2.18 26.47 4.26
C GLY A 249 1.91 27.18 5.58
N SER A 250 0.97 28.14 5.57
CA SER A 250 0.69 29.01 6.73
C SER A 250 1.94 29.68 7.32
N GLY A 251 2.84 30.16 6.45
CA GLY A 251 4.14 30.73 6.79
C GLY A 251 5.29 29.73 6.73
N ASN A 252 5.03 28.42 6.81
CA ASN A 252 6.08 27.41 6.66
C ASN A 252 6.37 27.11 5.19
N ARG A 253 7.58 27.47 4.76
CA ARG A 253 8.02 27.35 3.36
C ARG A 253 8.83 26.10 3.08
N ILE A 254 9.08 25.24 4.07
CA ILE A 254 9.84 23.99 3.92
C ILE A 254 8.89 22.82 4.22
N PRO A 255 8.50 22.04 3.21
CA PRO A 255 7.71 20.84 3.44
C PRO A 255 8.46 19.78 4.23
N PHE A 256 7.78 19.22 5.23
CA PHE A 256 8.36 18.30 6.21
C PHE A 256 7.37 17.19 6.58
N GLY A 257 7.86 16.12 7.20
CA GLY A 257 7.08 14.91 7.43
C GLY A 257 7.93 13.68 7.71
N ASN A 258 7.40 12.50 7.42
CA ASN A 258 8.07 11.21 7.62
C ASN A 258 7.95 10.39 6.35
N ILE A 259 9.05 9.79 5.92
CA ILE A 259 9.11 8.91 4.75
C ILE A 259 9.63 7.56 5.20
N GLY A 260 8.78 6.54 5.13
CA GLY A 260 9.06 5.25 5.76
C GLY A 260 9.01 5.32 7.27
N GLN A 261 9.56 4.29 7.91
CA GLN A 261 9.48 4.13 9.36
C GLN A 261 10.67 4.78 10.09
N SER A 262 11.68 5.29 9.36
CA SER A 262 12.92 5.79 9.95
C SER A 262 13.33 7.20 9.54
N CYS A 263 13.03 7.66 8.32
CA CYS A 263 13.45 8.99 7.88
C CYS A 263 12.41 10.06 8.26
N THR A 264 12.82 10.99 9.13
CA THR A 264 12.01 12.16 9.51
C THR A 264 12.64 13.42 8.94
N ILE A 265 11.85 14.24 8.25
CA ILE A 265 12.22 15.60 7.88
C ILE A 265 11.57 16.53 8.89
N VAL A 266 12.36 17.30 9.63
CA VAL A 266 11.85 18.27 10.61
C VAL A 266 11.46 19.58 9.94
N SER A 267 10.76 20.47 10.65
CA SER A 267 10.22 21.72 10.10
C SER A 267 11.28 22.71 9.59
N SER A 268 12.52 22.63 10.08
CA SER A 268 13.66 23.38 9.56
C SER A 268 14.27 22.77 8.28
N GLY A 269 13.83 21.56 7.90
CA GLY A 269 14.20 20.87 6.67
C GLY A 269 15.26 19.79 6.84
N GLU A 270 15.92 19.67 7.98
CA GLU A 270 16.93 18.64 8.21
C GLU A 270 16.31 17.24 8.24
N GLY A 271 16.99 16.30 7.59
CA GLY A 271 16.68 14.88 7.72
C GLY A 271 17.26 14.29 9.00
N GLN A 272 16.51 13.40 9.63
CA GLN A 272 16.94 12.56 10.74
C GLN A 272 16.84 11.10 10.30
N GLN A 273 17.97 10.37 10.35
CA GLN A 273 18.04 8.95 9.98
C GLN A 273 17.58 8.68 8.54
N CYS A 274 17.96 9.56 7.61
CA CYS A 274 17.59 9.48 6.19
C CYS A 274 18.69 8.90 5.31
N GLU A 275 19.84 8.52 5.87
CA GLU A 275 21.01 8.02 5.15
C GLU A 275 20.73 6.68 4.47
N ALA A 276 20.04 5.76 5.16
CA ALA A 276 19.65 4.47 4.60
C ALA A 276 18.65 4.64 3.44
N LEU A 277 17.66 5.54 3.61
CA LEU A 277 16.72 5.87 2.56
C LEU A 277 17.43 6.49 1.35
N ALA A 278 18.36 7.43 1.56
CA ALA A 278 19.14 8.03 0.48
C ALA A 278 19.93 6.97 -0.32
N ALA A 279 20.57 6.02 0.35
CA ALA A 279 21.26 4.90 -0.32
C ALA A 279 20.29 4.00 -1.10
N ALA A 280 19.10 3.75 -0.56
CA ALA A 280 18.07 2.97 -1.24
C ALA A 280 17.52 3.69 -2.49
N ILE A 281 17.36 5.02 -2.44
CA ILE A 281 16.95 5.82 -3.62
C ILE A 281 17.97 5.66 -4.76
N GLU A 282 19.27 5.75 -4.46
CA GLU A 282 20.31 5.53 -5.48
C GLU A 282 20.25 4.10 -6.05
N THR A 283 20.00 3.11 -5.19
CA THR A 283 19.84 1.71 -5.62
C THR A 283 18.64 1.58 -6.56
N CYS A 284 17.50 2.16 -6.22
CA CYS A 284 16.31 2.16 -7.07
C CYS A 284 16.58 2.76 -8.45
N LYS A 285 17.20 3.94 -8.48
CA LYS A 285 17.55 4.63 -9.71
C LYS A 285 18.54 3.83 -10.56
N SER A 286 19.52 3.17 -9.92
CA SER A 286 20.47 2.29 -10.62
C SER A 286 19.80 1.06 -11.24
N ASN A 287 18.68 0.60 -10.68
CA ASN A 287 17.85 -0.48 -11.21
C ASN A 287 16.79 0.00 -12.21
N GLY A 288 16.80 1.29 -12.58
CA GLY A 288 15.86 1.87 -13.54
C GLY A 288 14.47 2.20 -12.98
N VAL A 289 14.29 2.09 -11.66
CA VAL A 289 13.05 2.48 -10.97
C VAL A 289 13.10 3.97 -10.66
N LYS A 290 12.06 4.71 -11.07
CA LYS A 290 11.96 6.13 -10.77
C LYS A 290 11.52 6.32 -9.33
N VAL A 291 12.08 7.33 -8.66
CA VAL A 291 11.71 7.68 -7.29
C VAL A 291 11.13 9.08 -7.27
N ILE A 292 9.88 9.22 -6.84
CA ILE A 292 9.14 10.49 -6.79
C ILE A 292 8.79 10.77 -5.33
N ILE A 293 9.00 11.99 -4.83
CA ILE A 293 8.63 12.36 -3.45
C ILE A 293 7.23 12.98 -3.40
N SER A 294 6.37 12.51 -2.50
CA SER A 294 4.98 12.97 -2.41
C SER A 294 4.74 13.98 -1.31
N LEU A 295 3.97 15.02 -1.67
CA LEU A 295 3.44 16.03 -0.78
C LEU A 295 1.97 15.75 -0.49
N GLY A 296 1.58 15.91 0.78
CA GLY A 296 0.19 15.80 1.20
C GLY A 296 -0.12 14.50 1.91
N GLY A 297 -1.06 13.73 1.35
CA GLY A 297 -1.67 12.53 1.93
C GLY A 297 -2.88 12.83 2.81
N SER A 298 -3.67 11.79 3.11
CA SER A 298 -4.91 11.86 3.91
C SER A 298 -4.78 12.43 5.33
N ARG A 299 -3.56 12.50 5.87
CA ARG A 299 -3.27 13.02 7.21
C ARG A 299 -2.18 14.08 7.10
N GLY A 300 -2.44 15.28 7.62
CA GLY A 300 -1.45 16.34 7.62
C GLY A 300 -2.05 17.72 7.81
N ALA A 301 -1.17 18.72 7.75
CA ALA A 301 -1.54 20.13 7.84
C ALA A 301 -0.82 20.88 6.72
N TYR A 302 -1.51 21.02 5.60
CA TYR A 302 -1.01 21.72 4.44
C TYR A 302 -2.10 22.56 3.79
N SER A 303 -1.78 23.82 3.51
CA SER A 303 -2.62 24.76 2.76
C SER A 303 -1.76 25.94 2.33
N LEU A 304 -1.95 26.43 1.11
CA LEU A 304 -1.21 27.57 0.58
C LEU A 304 -2.05 28.84 0.74
N SER A 305 -1.41 29.92 1.16
CA SER A 305 -2.08 31.20 1.49
C SER A 305 -1.80 32.32 0.50
N SER A 306 -0.75 32.20 -0.32
CA SER A 306 -0.35 33.21 -1.30
C SER A 306 0.53 32.64 -2.41
N GLN A 307 0.63 33.38 -3.52
CA GLN A 307 1.57 33.07 -4.59
C GLN A 307 3.03 33.06 -4.09
N ASP A 308 3.44 34.05 -3.29
CA ASP A 308 4.81 34.14 -2.77
C ASP A 308 5.19 32.93 -1.91
N GLU A 309 4.26 32.46 -1.07
CA GLU A 309 4.46 31.25 -0.29
C GLU A 309 4.58 30.02 -1.20
N ALA A 310 3.67 29.87 -2.16
CA ALA A 310 3.67 28.77 -3.12
C ALA A 310 4.97 28.70 -3.93
N GLU A 311 5.44 29.84 -4.45
CA GLU A 311 6.70 29.95 -5.17
C GLU A 311 7.91 29.64 -4.28
N ALA A 312 7.92 30.14 -3.03
CA ALA A 312 9.02 29.84 -2.11
C ALA A 312 9.10 28.35 -1.77
N ILE A 313 7.95 27.70 -1.54
CA ILE A 313 7.89 26.24 -1.33
C ILE A 313 8.38 25.50 -2.58
N GLY A 314 7.92 25.89 -3.77
CA GLY A 314 8.36 25.28 -5.04
C GLY A 314 9.86 25.38 -5.25
N GLN A 315 10.49 26.50 -4.88
CA GLN A 315 11.94 26.64 -4.93
C GLN A 315 12.64 25.78 -3.88
N ASN A 316 12.15 25.76 -2.64
CA ASN A 316 12.76 24.98 -1.56
C ASN A 316 12.69 23.47 -1.83
N LEU A 317 11.63 22.98 -2.46
CA LEU A 317 11.53 21.59 -2.90
C LEU A 317 12.61 21.21 -3.92
N TRP A 318 12.87 22.08 -4.90
CA TRP A 318 13.96 21.90 -5.85
C TRP A 318 15.32 21.90 -5.16
N ASP A 319 15.56 22.89 -4.29
CA ASP A 319 16.85 23.04 -3.62
C ASP A 319 17.12 21.92 -2.59
N ALA A 320 16.08 21.31 -2.02
CA ALA A 320 16.19 20.19 -1.09
C ALA A 320 16.34 18.82 -1.78
N TYR A 321 15.59 18.57 -2.86
CA TYR A 321 15.43 17.23 -3.43
C TYR A 321 15.81 17.09 -4.91
N GLY A 322 16.02 18.18 -5.63
CA GLY A 322 16.52 18.17 -7.02
C GLY A 322 18.04 18.09 -7.09
N ASN A 323 18.59 17.81 -8.28
CA ASN A 323 20.02 17.88 -8.54
C ASN A 323 20.45 19.33 -8.79
N THR A 324 20.52 20.11 -7.72
CA THR A 324 20.86 21.53 -7.78
C THR A 324 22.32 21.78 -7.42
N LYS A 325 22.92 22.80 -8.03
CA LYS A 325 24.23 23.34 -7.62
C LYS A 325 24.11 24.28 -6.41
N ASN A 326 22.89 24.69 -6.04
CA ASN A 326 22.63 25.58 -4.91
C ASN A 326 22.64 24.83 -3.58
N THR A 327 23.77 24.20 -3.24
CA THR A 327 23.93 23.48 -1.98
C THR A 327 24.21 24.48 -0.84
N GLY A 328 23.44 24.43 0.25
CA GLY A 328 23.76 25.14 1.51
C GLY A 328 22.77 26.22 1.97
N ARG A 329 21.71 26.53 1.20
CA ARG A 329 20.65 27.47 1.63
C ARG A 329 19.44 26.78 2.26
N VAL A 330 19.13 25.58 1.78
CA VAL A 330 18.04 24.72 2.25
C VAL A 330 18.67 23.40 2.68
N PRO A 331 18.33 22.85 3.85
CA PRO A 331 18.82 21.52 4.23
C PRO A 331 18.41 20.46 3.21
N ARG A 332 19.27 19.47 3.01
CA ARG A 332 19.06 18.36 2.07
C ARG A 332 18.97 17.04 2.83
N PRO A 333 17.75 16.53 3.11
CA PRO A 333 17.56 15.30 3.87
C PRO A 333 18.30 14.08 3.32
N PHE A 334 18.48 14.02 1.99
CA PHE A 334 19.17 12.92 1.31
C PHE A 334 20.60 13.27 0.88
N GLY A 335 21.18 14.34 1.44
CA GLY A 335 22.51 14.81 1.06
C GLY A 335 22.60 15.12 -0.43
N LYS A 336 23.50 14.44 -1.15
CA LYS A 336 23.68 14.61 -2.60
C LYS A 336 22.64 13.87 -3.46
N THR A 337 21.95 12.88 -2.87
CA THR A 337 20.93 12.10 -3.58
C THR A 337 19.74 12.98 -3.91
N PHE A 338 19.15 12.74 -5.09
CA PHE A 338 18.04 13.52 -5.62
C PHE A 338 16.99 12.63 -6.28
N VAL A 339 15.74 13.07 -6.20
CA VAL A 339 14.57 12.34 -6.72
C VAL A 339 14.35 12.65 -8.20
N ASP A 340 13.55 11.81 -8.86
CA ASP A 340 13.14 11.99 -10.26
C ASP A 340 11.90 12.86 -10.40
N GLY A 341 11.25 13.27 -9.31
CA GLY A 341 10.08 14.12 -9.39
C GLY A 341 9.38 14.38 -8.07
N TRP A 342 8.27 15.11 -8.18
CA TRP A 342 7.41 15.48 -7.07
C TRP A 342 5.97 15.12 -7.37
N ASP A 343 5.36 14.45 -6.41
CA ASP A 343 3.96 14.09 -6.42
C ASP A 343 3.13 15.01 -5.52
N PHE A 344 1.90 15.24 -5.93
CA PHE A 344 0.92 16.05 -5.23
C PHE A 344 -0.29 15.16 -4.92
N ASP A 345 -0.31 14.58 -3.72
CA ASP A 345 -1.45 13.82 -3.18
C ASP A 345 -2.25 14.74 -2.25
N ILE A 346 -2.94 15.71 -2.86
CA ILE A 346 -3.63 16.77 -2.13
C ILE A 346 -5.06 16.31 -1.86
N GLU A 347 -5.35 15.98 -0.60
CA GLU A 347 -6.65 15.47 -0.17
C GLU A 347 -7.49 16.53 0.59
N SER A 348 -7.13 17.81 0.46
CA SER A 348 -7.85 18.96 1.00
C SER A 348 -7.94 20.06 -0.03
N ASN A 349 -9.05 20.80 -0.05
CA ASN A 349 -9.29 21.84 -1.06
C ASN A 349 -8.78 23.24 -0.66
N SER A 350 -8.24 23.39 0.56
CA SER A 350 -7.79 24.67 1.07
C SER A 350 -6.51 25.13 0.36
N GLY A 351 -6.53 26.34 -0.20
CA GLY A 351 -5.37 26.96 -0.84
C GLY A 351 -5.06 26.46 -2.25
N ASN A 352 -5.96 25.67 -2.85
CA ASN A 352 -5.84 25.09 -4.19
C ASN A 352 -5.50 26.10 -5.29
N GLU A 353 -5.98 27.33 -5.16
CA GLU A 353 -5.75 28.41 -6.12
C GLU A 353 -4.26 28.76 -6.29
N TYR A 354 -3.41 28.42 -5.32
CA TYR A 354 -1.99 28.77 -5.33
C TYR A 354 -1.05 27.64 -5.77
N TYR A 355 -1.49 26.37 -5.78
CA TYR A 355 -0.62 25.24 -6.17
C TYR A 355 -0.09 25.36 -7.60
N GLY A 356 -0.83 26.02 -8.49
CA GLY A 356 -0.36 26.33 -9.85
C GLY A 356 0.96 27.09 -9.85
N PHE A 357 1.15 28.04 -8.93
CA PHE A 357 2.40 28.80 -8.81
C PHE A 357 3.54 27.97 -8.23
N LEU A 358 3.26 27.12 -7.23
CA LEU A 358 4.23 26.18 -6.68
C LEU A 358 4.76 25.25 -7.77
N ILE A 359 3.85 24.58 -8.49
CA ILE A 359 4.22 23.64 -9.55
C ILE A 359 4.96 24.35 -10.69
N ALA A 360 4.51 25.54 -11.09
CA ALA A 360 5.18 26.33 -12.11
C ALA A 360 6.61 26.71 -11.69
N LYS A 361 6.82 27.13 -10.44
CA LYS A 361 8.16 27.45 -9.93
C LYS A 361 9.05 26.21 -9.92
N LEU A 362 8.56 25.10 -9.39
CA LEU A 362 9.31 23.85 -9.33
C LEU A 362 9.73 23.40 -10.74
N ARG A 363 8.80 23.38 -11.70
CA ARG A 363 9.11 23.06 -13.11
C ARG A 363 10.11 24.01 -13.75
N SER A 364 10.09 25.30 -13.39
CA SER A 364 11.02 26.29 -13.96
C SER A 364 12.49 25.95 -13.68
N ASN A 365 12.76 25.17 -12.63
CA ASN A 365 14.11 24.75 -12.28
C ASN A 365 14.63 23.56 -13.13
N PHE A 366 13.75 22.78 -13.79
CA PHE A 366 14.16 21.54 -14.47
C PHE A 366 15.18 21.79 -15.59
N ALA A 367 15.07 22.92 -16.29
CA ALA A 367 16.00 23.28 -17.35
C ALA A 367 17.43 23.59 -16.84
N SER A 368 17.62 23.80 -15.54
CA SER A 368 18.95 24.00 -14.94
C SER A 368 19.77 22.72 -14.84
N ASP A 369 19.13 21.56 -15.02
CA ASP A 369 19.75 20.24 -15.04
C ASP A 369 19.20 19.41 -16.21
N SER A 370 19.63 19.77 -17.43
CA SER A 370 19.14 19.15 -18.67
C SER A 370 19.64 17.72 -18.90
N GLU A 371 20.56 17.23 -18.06
CA GLU A 371 21.05 15.85 -18.12
C GLU A 371 20.07 14.86 -17.48
N ASN A 372 19.19 15.34 -16.60
CA ASN A 372 18.19 14.55 -15.91
C ASN A 372 16.79 14.95 -16.33
N ARG A 373 15.86 13.98 -16.26
CA ARG A 373 14.44 14.21 -16.53
C ARG A 373 13.66 14.18 -15.23
N TYR A 374 12.88 15.23 -15.00
CA TYR A 374 12.03 15.37 -13.82
C TYR A 374 10.55 15.28 -14.16
N PHE A 375 9.75 14.80 -13.19
CA PHE A 375 8.31 14.62 -13.33
C PHE A 375 7.54 15.39 -12.25
N ILE A 376 6.38 15.93 -12.64
CA ILE A 376 5.35 16.36 -11.68
C ILE A 376 4.15 15.44 -11.83
N THR A 377 3.69 14.87 -10.73
CA THR A 377 2.60 13.90 -10.72
C THR A 377 1.53 14.30 -9.72
N GLY A 378 0.35 13.71 -9.83
CA GLY A 378 -0.75 13.99 -8.92
C GLY A 378 -1.66 12.81 -8.70
N ALA A 379 -2.32 12.79 -7.54
CA ALA A 379 -3.16 11.69 -7.06
C ALA A 379 -4.64 12.11 -6.86
N PRO A 380 -5.34 12.63 -7.88
CA PRO A 380 -6.74 12.98 -7.72
C PRO A 380 -7.59 11.77 -7.34
N GLN A 381 -8.67 11.97 -6.58
CA GLN A 381 -9.69 10.93 -6.42
C GLN A 381 -10.53 10.81 -7.70
N CYS A 382 -11.35 9.76 -7.87
CA CYS A 382 -12.09 9.58 -9.12
C CYS A 382 -13.24 10.57 -9.44
N PRO A 383 -13.88 11.31 -8.52
CA PRO A 383 -14.99 12.20 -8.90
C PRO A 383 -14.59 13.26 -9.92
N VAL A 384 -15.47 13.59 -10.88
CA VAL A 384 -15.30 14.71 -11.81
C VAL A 384 -16.56 15.59 -11.74
N PRO A 385 -16.48 16.87 -11.31
CA PRO A 385 -15.27 17.62 -10.93
C PRO A 385 -14.62 17.07 -9.65
N GLU A 386 -13.29 16.99 -9.65
CA GLU A 386 -12.55 16.45 -8.51
C GLU A 386 -12.38 17.55 -7.43
N PRO A 387 -12.74 17.27 -6.16
CA PRO A 387 -12.91 18.32 -5.15
C PRO A 387 -11.61 18.95 -4.62
N ASN A 388 -10.47 18.24 -4.68
CA ASN A 388 -9.24 18.66 -4.00
C ASN A 388 -8.13 19.07 -4.97
N MET A 389 -7.98 18.39 -6.09
CA MET A 389 -6.99 18.62 -7.12
C MET A 389 -7.59 19.16 -8.42
N GLY A 390 -8.90 19.11 -8.63
CA GLY A 390 -9.53 19.56 -9.89
C GLY A 390 -9.12 20.99 -10.30
N GLN A 391 -9.11 21.93 -9.35
CA GLN A 391 -8.64 23.30 -9.61
C GLN A 391 -7.14 23.37 -9.91
N ILE A 392 -6.33 22.55 -9.22
CA ILE A 392 -4.88 22.48 -9.39
C ILE A 392 -4.56 21.98 -10.80
N ILE A 393 -5.15 20.86 -11.21
CA ILE A 393 -4.99 20.23 -12.54
C ILE A 393 -5.41 21.18 -13.66
N SER A 394 -6.45 21.99 -13.44
CA SER A 394 -6.93 22.99 -14.41
C SER A 394 -5.91 24.10 -14.71
N LYS A 395 -4.96 24.36 -13.80
CA LYS A 395 -4.01 25.48 -13.89
C LYS A 395 -2.55 25.05 -14.01
N ALA A 396 -2.21 23.84 -13.58
CA ALA A 396 -0.85 23.33 -13.55
C ALA A 396 -0.62 22.24 -14.60
N LYS A 397 0.64 22.06 -14.98
CA LYS A 397 1.06 20.98 -15.87
C LYS A 397 1.49 19.79 -15.04
N PHE A 398 0.86 18.64 -15.25
CA PHE A 398 1.24 17.32 -14.72
C PHE A 398 1.76 16.44 -15.86
N ASP A 399 2.70 15.56 -15.54
CA ASP A 399 3.21 14.53 -16.46
C ASP A 399 2.40 13.23 -16.31
N TYR A 400 2.05 12.88 -15.07
CA TYR A 400 1.25 11.70 -14.72
C TYR A 400 0.15 12.05 -13.73
N LEU A 401 -1.00 11.42 -13.88
CA LEU A 401 -2.10 11.49 -12.91
C LEU A 401 -2.52 10.06 -12.55
N TRP A 402 -2.34 9.68 -11.29
CA TRP A 402 -2.80 8.39 -10.77
C TRP A 402 -4.11 8.55 -10.04
N ILE A 403 -5.18 8.45 -10.81
CA ILE A 403 -6.55 8.65 -10.36
C ILE A 403 -6.92 7.52 -9.41
N GLN A 404 -7.29 7.86 -8.17
CA GLN A 404 -7.67 6.90 -7.14
C GLN A 404 -9.09 6.38 -7.42
N PHE A 405 -9.21 5.23 -8.08
CA PHE A 405 -10.49 4.57 -8.38
C PHE A 405 -10.96 3.68 -7.22
N TYR A 406 -10.86 4.19 -5.99
CA TYR A 406 -11.31 3.57 -4.76
C TYR A 406 -11.85 4.62 -3.78
N ASN A 407 -12.52 4.17 -2.71
CA ASN A 407 -13.16 5.01 -1.67
C ASN A 407 -14.29 5.94 -2.15
N ASN A 408 -14.67 5.88 -3.43
CA ASN A 408 -15.69 6.74 -4.04
C ASN A 408 -16.67 5.87 -4.87
N PRO A 409 -17.75 5.34 -4.26
CA PRO A 409 -18.61 4.31 -4.89
C PRO A 409 -19.16 4.66 -6.27
N SER A 410 -19.33 5.95 -6.58
CA SER A 410 -19.89 6.41 -7.86
C SER A 410 -18.94 6.25 -9.06
N CYS A 411 -17.64 6.05 -8.82
CA CYS A 411 -16.63 6.01 -9.87
C CYS A 411 -15.47 5.04 -9.58
N SER A 412 -15.59 4.20 -8.54
CA SER A 412 -14.54 3.25 -8.15
C SER A 412 -14.65 1.91 -8.88
N VAL A 413 -13.63 1.07 -8.73
CA VAL A 413 -13.51 -0.23 -9.39
C VAL A 413 -14.55 -1.29 -8.95
N ASP A 414 -15.31 -1.02 -7.89
CA ASP A 414 -16.47 -1.82 -7.49
C ASP A 414 -17.72 -1.57 -8.36
N GLY A 415 -17.62 -0.63 -9.29
CA GLY A 415 -18.55 -0.38 -10.39
C GLY A 415 -17.80 -0.12 -11.70
N THR A 416 -18.34 0.80 -12.52
CA THR A 416 -17.65 1.26 -13.74
C THR A 416 -16.83 2.51 -13.41
N ILE A 417 -15.54 2.49 -13.72
CA ILE A 417 -14.69 3.67 -13.54
C ILE A 417 -15.02 4.75 -14.58
N ASN A 418 -14.89 6.01 -14.20
CA ASN A 418 -15.15 7.16 -15.06
C ASN A 418 -13.90 7.65 -15.82
N PHE A 419 -13.11 6.72 -16.37
CA PHE A 419 -11.84 7.03 -17.06
C PHE A 419 -12.00 8.01 -18.23
N GLU A 420 -13.10 7.89 -18.99
CA GLU A 420 -13.38 8.79 -20.12
C GLU A 420 -13.71 10.23 -19.69
N ASP A 421 -14.34 10.40 -18.52
CA ASP A 421 -14.59 11.73 -17.95
C ASP A 421 -13.26 12.40 -17.56
N TRP A 422 -12.34 11.62 -16.98
CA TRP A 422 -10.98 12.07 -16.67
C TRP A 422 -10.19 12.47 -17.91
N LYS A 423 -10.24 11.66 -18.97
CA LYS A 423 -9.62 12.03 -20.27
C LYS A 423 -10.19 13.34 -20.80
N THR A 424 -11.51 13.48 -20.80
CA THR A 424 -12.21 14.68 -21.30
C THR A 424 -11.87 15.92 -20.48
N PHE A 425 -11.76 15.78 -19.16
CA PHE A 425 -11.35 16.84 -18.26
C PHE A 425 -9.90 17.27 -18.52
N VAL A 426 -8.96 16.31 -18.47
CA VAL A 426 -7.51 16.57 -18.58
C VAL A 426 -7.13 17.16 -19.94
N ALA A 427 -7.78 16.73 -21.03
CA ALA A 427 -7.55 17.25 -22.37
C ALA A 427 -7.79 18.77 -22.52
N LYS A 428 -8.52 19.40 -21.59
CA LYS A 428 -8.82 20.84 -21.57
C LYS A 428 -7.91 21.65 -20.64
N THR A 429 -6.85 21.04 -20.12
CA THR A 429 -5.95 21.63 -19.13
C THR A 429 -4.51 21.73 -19.67
N PRO A 430 -3.58 22.41 -18.97
CA PRO A 430 -2.16 22.35 -19.30
C PRO A 430 -1.57 20.92 -19.26
N SER A 431 -2.30 19.97 -18.66
CA SER A 431 -1.95 18.56 -18.54
C SER A 431 -2.51 17.69 -19.67
N ALA A 432 -2.92 18.26 -20.81
CA ALA A 432 -3.53 17.52 -21.93
C ALA A 432 -2.69 16.34 -22.48
N CYS A 433 -1.39 16.31 -22.22
CA CYS A 433 -0.50 15.21 -22.60
C CYS A 433 -0.09 14.30 -21.42
N ALA A 434 -0.67 14.50 -20.23
CA ALA A 434 -0.40 13.66 -19.08
C ALA A 434 -0.89 12.23 -19.32
N LYS A 435 -0.16 11.25 -18.79
CA LYS A 435 -0.64 9.86 -18.77
C LYS A 435 -1.53 9.63 -17.54
N LEU A 436 -2.65 8.96 -17.76
CA LEU A 436 -3.63 8.62 -16.74
C LEU A 436 -3.41 7.19 -16.26
N PHE A 437 -3.25 7.01 -14.96
CA PHE A 437 -3.07 5.72 -14.32
C PHE A 437 -4.34 5.33 -13.58
N ILE A 438 -4.66 4.04 -13.61
CA ILE A 438 -5.72 3.46 -12.80
C ILE A 438 -5.15 3.17 -11.42
N GLY A 439 -5.50 3.99 -10.42
CA GLY A 439 -5.12 3.80 -9.02
C GLY A 439 -6.01 2.79 -8.33
N VAL A 440 -5.41 1.75 -7.76
CA VAL A 440 -6.11 0.64 -7.08
C VAL A 440 -5.51 0.35 -5.69
N PRO A 441 -6.29 -0.18 -4.75
CA PRO A 441 -5.77 -0.77 -3.52
C PRO A 441 -5.00 -2.07 -3.85
N ALA A 442 -3.84 -2.27 -3.23
CA ALA A 442 -3.00 -3.46 -3.45
C ALA A 442 -3.39 -4.67 -2.58
N HIS A 443 -4.34 -4.48 -1.66
CA HIS A 443 -4.83 -5.51 -0.73
C HIS A 443 -6.27 -5.15 -0.29
N PRO A 444 -7.11 -6.12 0.13
CA PRO A 444 -8.47 -5.86 0.64
C PRO A 444 -8.57 -4.81 1.77
N LEU A 445 -7.51 -4.65 2.57
CA LEU A 445 -7.45 -3.67 3.65
C LEU A 445 -6.80 -2.34 3.24
N ALA A 446 -6.36 -2.19 1.99
CA ALA A 446 -5.55 -1.04 1.60
C ALA A 446 -6.37 0.24 1.35
N ALA A 447 -7.62 0.12 0.90
CA ALA A 447 -8.41 1.29 0.50
C ALA A 447 -8.69 2.25 1.67
N ASN A 448 -9.29 1.75 2.75
CA ASN A 448 -9.66 2.55 3.92
C ASN A 448 -9.15 1.98 5.25
N GLY A 449 -8.31 0.93 5.21
CA GLY A 449 -7.74 0.31 6.40
C GLY A 449 -8.65 -0.68 7.13
N VAL A 450 -9.87 -0.91 6.65
CA VAL A 450 -10.87 -1.79 7.31
C VAL A 450 -11.58 -2.70 6.30
N GLY A 451 -12.27 -3.73 6.79
CA GLY A 451 -12.90 -4.75 5.95
C GLY A 451 -13.93 -4.23 4.94
N THR A 452 -14.59 -3.10 5.21
CA THR A 452 -15.54 -2.49 4.26
C THR A 452 -14.86 -1.91 3.01
N GLY A 453 -13.55 -1.64 3.08
CA GLY A 453 -12.75 -1.19 1.93
C GLY A 453 -12.44 -2.30 0.93
N ALA A 454 -12.61 -3.58 1.31
CA ALA A 454 -12.32 -4.73 0.46
C ALA A 454 -13.11 -4.73 -0.85
N ARG A 455 -14.27 -4.08 -0.89
CA ARG A 455 -15.05 -3.90 -2.11
C ARG A 455 -14.28 -3.18 -3.23
N TYR A 456 -13.33 -2.30 -2.88
CA TYR A 456 -12.54 -1.54 -3.83
C TYR A 456 -11.25 -2.25 -4.25
N TYR A 457 -10.96 -3.42 -3.69
CA TYR A 457 -9.84 -4.25 -4.14
C TYR A 457 -10.27 -5.08 -5.34
N LEU A 458 -9.37 -5.21 -6.31
CA LEU A 458 -9.55 -6.09 -7.46
C LEU A 458 -8.66 -7.31 -7.28
N GLU A 459 -9.21 -8.52 -7.42
CA GLU A 459 -8.36 -9.69 -7.61
C GLU A 459 -7.58 -9.54 -8.94
N PRO A 460 -6.39 -10.18 -9.09
CA PRO A 460 -5.54 -10.02 -10.26
C PRO A 460 -6.24 -10.22 -11.62
N TYR A 461 -7.19 -11.16 -11.72
CA TYR A 461 -7.94 -11.40 -12.96
C TYR A 461 -8.91 -10.25 -13.31
N LYS A 462 -9.49 -9.58 -12.29
CA LYS A 462 -10.32 -8.39 -12.50
C LYS A 462 -9.46 -7.19 -12.87
N LEU A 463 -8.29 -7.04 -12.24
CA LEU A 463 -7.29 -6.04 -12.66
C LEU A 463 -6.88 -6.26 -14.12
N ALA A 464 -6.60 -7.51 -14.51
CA ALA A 464 -6.26 -7.85 -15.90
C ALA A 464 -7.37 -7.48 -16.88
N SER A 465 -8.62 -7.76 -16.53
CA SER A 465 -9.79 -7.41 -17.32
C SER A 465 -9.95 -5.90 -17.47
N LEU A 466 -9.78 -5.14 -16.38
CA LEU A 466 -9.87 -3.68 -16.38
C LEU A 466 -8.74 -3.04 -17.21
N VAL A 467 -7.48 -3.47 -16.99
CA VAL A 467 -6.34 -3.00 -17.79
C VAL A 467 -6.53 -3.34 -19.27
N GLY A 468 -7.10 -4.51 -19.57
CA GLY A 468 -7.44 -4.92 -20.95
C GLY A 468 -8.37 -3.95 -21.67
N GLN A 469 -9.29 -3.27 -20.96
CA GLN A 469 -10.22 -2.30 -21.56
C GLN A 469 -9.53 -1.03 -22.04
N TYR A 470 -8.43 -0.62 -21.39
CA TYR A 470 -7.74 0.65 -21.65
C TYR A 470 -6.34 0.50 -22.23
N ARG A 471 -5.88 -0.73 -22.47
CA ARG A 471 -4.50 -1.02 -22.91
C ARG A 471 -4.11 -0.25 -24.17
N ASP A 472 -5.01 -0.14 -25.14
CA ASP A 472 -4.74 0.52 -26.41
C ASP A 472 -5.08 2.01 -26.39
N ASP A 473 -5.54 2.54 -25.25
CA ASP A 473 -5.85 3.96 -25.11
C ASP A 473 -4.56 4.79 -24.98
N PRO A 474 -4.34 5.79 -25.84
CA PRO A 474 -3.13 6.60 -25.80
C PRO A 474 -2.99 7.46 -24.54
N ALA A 475 -4.06 7.72 -23.78
CA ALA A 475 -4.00 8.42 -22.50
C ALA A 475 -3.57 7.48 -21.36
N PHE A 476 -3.76 6.17 -21.49
CA PHE A 476 -3.46 5.21 -20.43
C PHE A 476 -1.95 5.08 -20.19
N GLY A 477 -1.55 5.27 -18.93
CA GLY A 477 -0.17 5.23 -18.45
C GLY A 477 0.19 3.95 -17.71
N GLY A 478 -0.79 3.25 -17.14
CA GLY A 478 -0.60 2.03 -16.37
C GLY A 478 -1.39 2.01 -15.07
N VAL A 479 -0.87 1.33 -14.06
CA VAL A 479 -1.55 1.09 -12.77
C VAL A 479 -0.75 1.70 -11.64
N MET A 480 -1.44 2.40 -10.73
CA MET A 480 -0.88 2.86 -9.46
C MET A 480 -1.47 2.03 -8.33
N MET A 481 -0.65 1.70 -7.34
CA MET A 481 -1.02 0.86 -6.21
C MET A 481 -0.80 1.59 -4.89
N TRP A 482 -1.85 1.66 -4.09
CA TRP A 482 -1.76 1.96 -2.67
C TRP A 482 -1.81 0.62 -1.89
N SER A 483 -0.73 0.12 -1.31
CA SER A 483 0.67 0.59 -1.34
C SER A 483 1.64 -0.61 -1.41
N ALA A 484 2.95 -0.38 -1.43
CA ALA A 484 3.99 -1.39 -1.55
C ALA A 484 3.93 -2.45 -0.45
N GLY A 485 3.80 -2.06 0.83
CA GLY A 485 3.64 -3.02 1.92
C GLY A 485 2.37 -3.87 1.82
N PHE A 486 1.26 -3.29 1.36
CA PHE A 486 0.03 -4.04 1.08
C PHE A 486 0.21 -5.03 -0.07
N SER A 487 0.97 -4.68 -1.10
CA SER A 487 1.30 -5.58 -2.21
C SER A 487 2.09 -6.80 -1.74
N ASP A 488 3.09 -6.63 -0.88
CA ASP A 488 3.88 -7.76 -0.34
C ASP A 488 3.04 -8.70 0.52
N ALA A 489 2.11 -8.15 1.29
CA ALA A 489 1.18 -8.93 2.09
C ALA A 489 0.12 -9.66 1.24
N ASN A 490 0.02 -9.34 -0.04
CA ASN A 490 -0.94 -9.91 -0.98
C ASN A 490 -0.26 -10.86 -1.98
N LEU A 491 -0.05 -12.11 -1.56
CA LEU A 491 0.55 -13.14 -2.40
C LEU A 491 -0.51 -13.91 -3.20
N ASN A 492 -0.41 -13.84 -4.53
CA ASN A 492 -1.25 -14.53 -5.50
C ASN A 492 -0.35 -15.46 -6.32
N ASN A 493 -0.48 -16.79 -6.16
CA ASN A 493 0.41 -17.76 -6.81
C ASN A 493 1.92 -17.44 -6.64
N GLN A 494 2.32 -17.05 -5.42
CA GLN A 494 3.68 -16.61 -5.07
C GLN A 494 4.13 -15.28 -5.69
N CYS A 495 3.28 -14.58 -6.44
CA CYS A 495 3.51 -13.21 -6.87
C CYS A 495 2.91 -12.21 -5.89
N THR A 496 3.62 -11.13 -5.60
CA THR A 496 3.04 -9.94 -4.96
C THR A 496 2.05 -9.26 -5.90
N TYR A 497 1.16 -8.43 -5.37
CA TYR A 497 0.19 -7.71 -6.22
C TYR A 497 0.86 -6.76 -7.22
N ALA A 498 2.02 -6.19 -6.89
CA ALA A 498 2.83 -5.40 -7.82
C ALA A 498 3.39 -6.24 -8.98
N GLN A 499 3.84 -7.47 -8.71
CA GLN A 499 4.26 -8.41 -9.74
C GLN A 499 3.10 -8.79 -10.66
N GLU A 500 1.91 -9.00 -10.09
CA GLU A 500 0.67 -9.22 -10.84
C GLU A 500 0.37 -8.04 -11.78
N ALA A 501 0.33 -6.82 -11.23
CA ALA A 501 0.09 -5.61 -12.01
C ALA A 501 1.12 -5.43 -13.13
N LYS A 502 2.41 -5.68 -12.85
CA LYS A 502 3.47 -5.59 -13.87
C LYS A 502 3.28 -6.62 -14.98
N ARG A 503 2.95 -7.87 -14.65
CA ARG A 503 2.74 -8.93 -15.64
C ARG A 503 1.51 -8.65 -16.50
N VAL A 504 0.43 -8.19 -15.86
CA VAL A 504 -0.79 -7.72 -16.54
C VAL A 504 -0.46 -6.60 -17.51
N LEU A 505 0.27 -5.57 -17.11
CA LEU A 505 0.64 -4.47 -18.00
C LEU A 505 1.53 -4.93 -19.16
N THR A 506 2.44 -5.87 -18.92
CA THR A 506 3.42 -6.31 -19.93
C THR A 506 2.82 -7.24 -20.97
N ASN A 507 1.97 -8.19 -20.57
CA ASN A 507 1.49 -9.25 -21.47
C ASN A 507 0.01 -9.64 -21.28
N GLY A 508 -0.73 -8.93 -20.44
CA GLY A 508 -2.16 -9.16 -20.20
C GLY A 508 -2.47 -10.39 -19.37
N LYS A 509 -1.47 -11.03 -18.76
CA LYS A 509 -1.65 -12.22 -17.93
C LYS A 509 -1.34 -11.90 -16.47
N ILE A 510 -2.05 -12.60 -15.59
CA ILE A 510 -1.68 -12.72 -14.18
C ILE A 510 -0.50 -13.67 -14.03
N CYS A 511 0.09 -13.71 -12.84
CA CYS A 511 0.99 -14.78 -12.45
C CYS A 511 0.30 -16.14 -12.50
#